data_AF-A0A1B9AIK2-F1
#
_entry.id   AF-A0A1B9AIK2-F1
#
_cell.length_a   1.000
_cell.length_b   1.000
_cell.length_c   1.000
_cell.angle_alpha   90.00
_cell.angle_beta   90.00
_cell.angle_gamma   90.00
#
_symmetry.space_group_name_H-M   'P 1'
#
loop_
_entity.id
_entity.type
_entity.pdbx_description
1 polymer ?
#
loop_
_entity_poly.entity_id
_entity_poly.type
_entity_poly.pdbx_seq_one_letter_code
_entity_poly.pdbx_strand_id
1 'polypeptide(L)'
;MNNSNDLIDSSETTLRLVKSWIKESNNNVTLFEPDLSMNSKILSNYQLSTKSVLGTIIYYTGGLLIEDGWLRLLGSSSKMLGILVEM
;
A
#
# COMPACT_ATOMS: atom_id res chain seq x y z
N MET A 1 -20.35 11.26 8.33
CA MET A 1 -19.29 11.52 7.31
C MET A 1 -17.99 11.61 8.08
N ASN A 2 -17.06 10.68 7.84
CA ASN A 2 -15.78 10.69 8.56
C ASN A 2 -14.90 11.78 7.94
N ASN A 3 -14.29 12.64 8.77
CA ASN A 3 -13.35 13.63 8.26
C ASN A 3 -12.12 12.89 7.72
N SER A 4 -11.50 13.38 6.63
CA SER A 4 -10.32 12.75 6.01
C SER A 4 -9.17 12.50 7.00
N ASN A 5 -9.09 13.28 8.09
CA ASN A 5 -8.12 13.11 9.17
C ASN A 5 -8.32 11.82 9.99
N ASP A 6 -9.52 11.25 10.05
CA ASP A 6 -9.81 10.04 10.83
C ASP A 6 -9.28 8.76 10.16
N LEU A 7 -8.93 8.86 8.88
CA LEU A 7 -8.41 7.77 8.06
C LEU A 7 -6.91 7.55 8.26
N ILE A 8 -6.19 8.54 8.81
CA ILE A 8 -4.74 8.46 9.01
C ILE A 8 -4.45 8.15 10.49
N ASP A 9 -3.90 6.98 10.75
CA ASP A 9 -3.28 6.60 12.02
C ASP A 9 -1.90 7.24 12.17
N SER A 10 -1.84 8.32 12.95
CA SER A 10 -0.59 8.99 13.31
C SER A 10 0.33 8.14 14.20
N SER A 11 -0.16 7.07 14.82
CA SER A 11 0.68 6.16 15.60
C SER A 11 1.54 5.26 14.71
N GLU A 12 1.19 5.12 13.44
CA GLU A 12 1.82 4.25 12.44
C GLU A 12 1.90 2.78 12.87
N THR A 13 0.96 2.33 13.72
CA THR A 13 1.03 0.97 14.30
C THR A 13 0.95 -0.09 13.21
N THR A 14 0.01 0.06 12.28
CA THR A 14 -0.15 -0.88 11.16
C THR A 14 0.99 -0.80 10.15
N LEU A 15 1.61 0.38 9.96
CA LEU A 15 2.80 0.52 9.13
C LEU A 15 3.99 -0.25 9.72
N ARG A 16 4.22 -0.14 11.03
CA ARG A 16 5.27 -0.91 11.72
C ARG A 16 5.04 -2.42 11.59
N LEU A 17 3.79 -2.87 11.70
CA LEU A 17 3.41 -4.27 11.51
C LEU A 17 3.70 -4.75 10.08
N VAL A 18 3.33 -3.98 9.06
CA VAL A 18 3.63 -4.34 7.67
C VAL A 18 5.14 -4.41 7.44
N LYS A 19 5.91 -3.45 7.97
CA LYS A 19 7.38 -3.46 7.89
C LYS A 19 8.01 -4.66 8.60
N SER A 20 7.47 -5.10 9.74
CA SER A 20 7.98 -6.30 10.42
C SER A 20 7.72 -7.57 9.62
N TRP A 21 6.53 -7.72 9.03
CA TRP A 21 6.24 -8.86 8.15
C TRP A 21 7.16 -8.92 6.93
N ILE A 22 7.44 -7.78 6.30
CA ILE A 22 8.38 -7.71 5.18
C ILE A 22 9.78 -8.13 5.62
N LYS A 23 10.23 -7.66 6.79
CA LYS A 23 11.56 -7.99 7.34
C LYS A 23 11.69 -9.46 7.75
N GLU A 24 10.63 -10.06 8.27
CA GLU A 24 10.59 -11.44 8.75
C GLU A 24 10.25 -12.45 7.64
N SER A 25 9.84 -11.96 6.47
CA SER A 25 9.51 -12.79 5.31
C SER A 25 10.76 -13.49 4.77
N ASN A 26 10.64 -14.79 4.52
CA ASN A 26 11.64 -15.55 3.75
C ASN A 26 11.55 -15.26 2.24
N ASN A 27 10.43 -14.68 1.79
CA ASN A 27 10.20 -14.33 0.40
C ASN A 27 10.85 -12.99 0.05
N ASN A 28 11.29 -12.84 -1.19
CA ASN A 28 11.73 -11.56 -1.74
C ASN A 28 10.52 -10.62 -1.88
N VAL A 29 10.57 -9.49 -1.18
CA VAL A 29 9.53 -8.46 -1.23
C VAL A 29 10.13 -7.15 -1.74
N THR A 30 9.62 -6.67 -2.87
CA THR A 30 9.95 -5.36 -3.42
C THR A 30 8.87 -4.36 -3.05
N LEU A 31 9.27 -3.23 -2.45
CA LEU A 31 8.40 -2.10 -2.16
C LEU A 31 8.57 -1.02 -3.24
N PHE A 32 7.46 -0.41 -3.61
CA PHE A 32 7.46 0.79 -4.46
C PHE A 32 7.18 2.02 -3.61
N GLU A 33 7.76 3.15 -4.03
CA GLU A 33 7.47 4.45 -3.41
C GLU A 33 6.01 4.88 -3.66
N PRO A 34 5.34 5.48 -2.66
CA PRO A 34 3.98 5.97 -2.81
C PRO A 34 3.89 7.14 -3.78
N ASP A 35 2.73 7.29 -4.42
CA ASP A 35 2.37 8.52 -5.11
C ASP A 35 1.68 9.45 -4.12
N LEU A 36 2.47 10.37 -3.56
CA LEU A 36 2.01 11.32 -2.54
C LEU A 36 0.91 12.25 -3.04
N SER A 37 0.75 12.42 -4.37
CA SER A 37 -0.34 13.23 -4.94
C SER A 37 -1.68 12.48 -4.98
N MET A 38 -1.65 11.15 -4.91
CA MET A 38 -2.82 10.28 -5.04
C MET A 38 -3.20 9.56 -3.75
N ASN A 39 -2.27 9.29 -2.84
CA ASN A 39 -2.46 8.40 -1.70
C ASN A 39 -3.66 8.76 -0.79
N SER A 40 -3.79 10.03 -0.39
CA SER A 40 -4.89 10.55 0.43
C SER A 40 -6.23 10.49 -0.29
N LYS A 41 -6.21 10.73 -1.62
CA LYS A 41 -7.40 10.69 -2.48
C LYS A 41 -7.93 9.27 -2.60
N ILE A 42 -7.06 8.28 -2.77
CA ILE A 42 -7.45 6.86 -2.85
C ILE A 42 -8.08 6.41 -1.52
N LEU A 43 -7.47 6.71 -0.36
CA LEU A 43 -8.08 6.37 0.94
C LEU A 43 -9.47 6.96 1.09
N SER A 44 -9.62 8.24 0.75
CA SER A 44 -10.90 8.94 0.88
C SER A 44 -11.96 8.34 -0.06
N ASN A 45 -11.62 8.10 -1.33
CA ASN A 45 -12.55 7.56 -2.33
C ASN A 45 -13.05 6.15 -1.98
N TYR A 46 -12.18 5.30 -1.44
CA TYR A 46 -12.51 3.92 -1.07
C TYR A 46 -12.87 3.76 0.42
N GLN A 47 -12.95 4.87 1.16
CA GLN A 47 -13.23 4.91 2.59
C GLN A 47 -12.31 3.99 3.43
N LEU A 48 -11.05 3.88 3.03
CA LEU A 48 -10.03 3.09 3.71
C LEU A 48 -9.30 3.93 4.77
N SER A 49 -8.69 3.27 5.75
CA SER A 49 -7.86 3.92 6.75
C SER A 49 -6.49 3.22 6.89
N THR A 50 -5.46 3.98 7.28
CA THR A 50 -4.13 3.43 7.61
C THR A 50 -4.09 2.69 8.95
N LYS A 51 -5.25 2.57 9.63
CA LYS A 51 -5.44 1.58 10.70
C LYS A 51 -5.54 0.15 10.12
N SER A 52 -5.97 0.02 8.87
CA SER A 52 -6.02 -1.26 8.14
C SER A 52 -4.74 -1.51 7.34
N VAL A 53 -4.40 -2.78 7.11
CA VAL A 53 -3.26 -3.18 6.27
C VAL A 53 -3.40 -2.64 4.85
N LEU A 54 -4.58 -2.79 4.25
CA LEU A 54 -4.83 -2.32 2.88
C LEU A 54 -4.67 -0.80 2.75
N GLY A 55 -5.27 -0.03 3.65
CA GLY A 55 -5.13 1.43 3.64
C GLY A 55 -3.69 1.88 3.94
N THR A 56 -2.95 1.14 4.77
CA THR A 56 -1.52 1.38 5.03
C THR A 56 -0.69 1.19 3.76
N ILE A 57 -0.90 0.09 3.04
CA ILE A 57 -0.20 -0.20 1.78
C ILE A 57 -0.50 0.88 0.75
N ILE A 58 -1.76 1.28 0.60
CA ILE A 58 -2.16 2.37 -0.31
C ILE A 58 -1.51 3.69 0.09
N TYR A 59 -1.53 4.05 1.37
CA TYR A 59 -1.07 5.37 1.80
C TYR A 59 0.46 5.53 1.73
N TYR A 60 1.16 4.54 2.28
CA TYR A 60 2.60 4.61 2.56
C TYR A 60 3.46 3.93 1.50
N THR A 61 2.85 3.24 0.54
CA THR A 61 3.59 2.55 -0.53
C THR A 61 2.94 2.77 -1.90
N GLY A 62 3.73 2.55 -2.94
CA GLY A 62 3.26 2.41 -4.31
C GLY A 62 2.70 1.02 -4.61
N GLY A 63 2.82 0.08 -3.67
CA GLY A 63 2.48 -1.32 -3.81
C GLY A 63 3.63 -2.23 -3.37
N LEU A 64 3.35 -3.53 -3.41
CA LEU A 64 4.27 -4.60 -3.03
C LEU A 64 4.31 -5.64 -4.16
N LEU A 65 5.50 -6.14 -4.45
CA LEU A 65 5.71 -7.33 -5.27
C LEU A 65 6.38 -8.41 -4.43
N ILE A 66 5.85 -9.62 -4.47
CA ILE A 66 6.38 -10.78 -3.72
C ILE A 66 6.75 -11.86 -4.73
N GLU A 67 7.93 -12.47 -4.56
CA GLU A 67 8.44 -13.59 -5.37
C GLU A 67 8.28 -13.36 -6.88
N ASP A 68 9.07 -12.43 -7.43
CA ASP A 68 9.11 -12.09 -8.86
C ASP A 68 7.72 -11.85 -9.50
N GLY A 69 6.74 -11.47 -8.68
CA GLY A 69 5.38 -11.17 -9.12
C GLY A 69 4.34 -12.27 -8.93
N TRP A 70 4.65 -13.33 -8.17
CA TRP A 70 3.67 -14.31 -7.72
C TRP A 70 2.49 -13.66 -7.00
N LEU A 71 2.77 -12.69 -6.11
CA LEU A 71 1.73 -11.88 -5.47
C LEU A 71 2.05 -10.39 -5.61
N ARG A 72 1.03 -9.62 -5.95
CA ARG A 72 1.12 -8.17 -6.10
C ARG A 72 0.01 -7.50 -5.30
N LEU A 73 0.37 -6.53 -4.46
CA LEU A 73 -0.57 -5.66 -3.77
C LEU A 73 -0.41 -4.25 -4.33
N LEU A 74 -1.50 -3.65 -4.77
CA LEU A 74 -1.48 -2.31 -5.37
C LEU A 74 -1.53 -1.24 -4.28
N GLY A 75 -0.65 -0.25 -4.40
CA GLY A 75 -0.62 0.92 -3.52
C GLY A 75 -1.13 2.18 -4.22
N SER A 76 -0.57 3.33 -3.86
CA SER A 76 -0.94 4.62 -4.47
C SER A 76 -0.29 4.91 -5.81
N SER A 77 0.77 4.19 -6.18
CA SER A 77 1.52 4.47 -7.40
C SER A 77 0.71 4.13 -8.64
N SER A 78 0.50 5.15 -9.47
CA SER A 78 -0.15 5.03 -10.77
C SER A 78 0.75 4.47 -11.86
N LYS A 79 2.06 4.24 -11.57
CA LYS A 79 2.91 3.37 -12.38
C LYS A 79 2.46 1.93 -12.18
N MET A 80 1.28 1.67 -12.74
CA MET A 80 0.83 0.39 -13.22
C MET A 80 2.02 -0.22 -13.94
N LEU A 81 2.76 -1.09 -13.25
CA LEU A 81 3.42 -2.20 -13.92
C LEU A 81 2.27 -2.91 -14.60
N GLY A 82 2.06 -2.56 -15.87
CA GLY A 82 1.05 -3.14 -16.72
C GLY A 82 1.02 -4.63 -16.46
N ILE A 83 -0.17 -5.19 -16.33
CA ILE A 83 -0.33 -6.60 -16.57
C ILE A 83 0.26 -6.78 -17.98
N LEU A 84 1.41 -7.44 -18.11
CA LEU A 84 1.77 -8.05 -19.38
C LEU A 84 0.75 -9.16 -19.58
N VAL A 85 -0.43 -8.80 -20.08
CA VAL A 85 -1.19 -9.68 -20.95
C VAL A 85 -0.59 -9.41 -22.33
N GLU A 86 0.57 -10.00 -22.60
CA GLU A 86 0.82 -10.39 -23.98
C GLU A 86 0.06 -11.69 -24.19
N MET A 87 -1.08 -11.56 -24.86
CA MET A 87 -1.72 -12.63 -25.64
C MET A 87 -1.51 -12.31 -27.11
#